data_AF-X1QFH2-F1
#
_entry.id   AF-X1QFH2-F1
#
_cell.length_a   1.000
_cell.length_b   1.000
_cell.length_c   1.000
_cell.angle_alpha   90.00
_cell.angle_beta   90.00
_cell.angle_gamma   90.00
#
_symmetry.space_group_name_H-M   'P 1'
#
loop_
_entity.id
_entity.type
_entity.pdbx_description
1 polymer ?
#
loop_
_entity_poly.entity_id
_entity_poly.type
_entity_poly.pdbx_seq_one_letter_code
_entity_poly.pdbx_strand_id
1 'polypeptide(L)'
;NVTMKQCNNEKGEGFTIIEFLIVISIIGIFSIITIPNYRSAQQQLALQRSASKLTQDIRRAQEMAMSTEELSTGDLPEGYGIYINKNDPDCPNDDCYRIYADIDGDERYDSGEEQGKAIFLEKEVYIESFVPFSANFSINFK
;
A
#
# COMPACT_ATOMS: atom_id res chain seq x y z
N ASN A 1 -42.31 -36.24 -59.46
CA ASN A 1 -42.06 -36.92 -58.17
C ASN A 1 -41.02 -36.17 -57.39
N VAL A 2 -41.46 -35.42 -56.39
CA VAL A 2 -40.58 -34.76 -55.41
C VAL A 2 -40.91 -35.39 -54.07
N THR A 3 -39.96 -36.10 -53.47
CA THR A 3 -40.09 -36.73 -52.15
C THR A 3 -39.70 -35.71 -51.08
N MET A 4 -40.64 -35.40 -50.18
CA MET A 4 -40.39 -34.57 -49.00
C MET A 4 -39.58 -35.37 -47.98
N LYS A 5 -38.38 -34.91 -47.66
CA LYS A 5 -37.52 -35.48 -46.62
C LYS A 5 -38.04 -35.00 -45.25
N GLN A 6 -38.47 -35.93 -44.41
CA GLN A 6 -39.03 -35.65 -43.09
C GLN A 6 -37.87 -35.41 -42.10
N CYS A 7 -37.75 -34.19 -41.56
CA CYS A 7 -36.78 -33.89 -40.51
C CYS A 7 -37.33 -34.38 -39.17
N ASN A 8 -36.65 -35.36 -38.57
CA ASN A 8 -36.94 -35.80 -37.20
C ASN A 8 -36.58 -34.67 -36.23
N ASN A 9 -37.56 -34.28 -35.41
CA ASN A 9 -37.38 -33.33 -34.33
C ASN A 9 -36.74 -34.08 -33.15
N GLU A 10 -35.41 -34.12 -33.11
CA GLU A 10 -34.69 -34.59 -31.94
C GLU A 10 -34.99 -33.60 -30.80
N LYS A 11 -35.81 -34.03 -29.84
CA LYS A 11 -36.10 -33.24 -28.64
C LYS A 11 -34.80 -33.11 -27.86
N GLY A 12 -34.13 -31.97 -27.97
CA GLY A 12 -33.02 -31.63 -27.09
C GLY A 12 -33.52 -31.67 -25.65
N GLU A 13 -32.95 -32.54 -24.84
CA GLU A 13 -33.28 -32.64 -23.42
C GLU A 13 -32.85 -31.34 -22.73
N GLY A 14 -33.80 -30.67 -22.09
CA GLY A 14 -33.58 -29.43 -21.34
C GLY A 14 -33.01 -29.72 -19.96
N PHE A 15 -32.24 -28.77 -19.43
CA PHE A 15 -31.63 -28.86 -18.11
C PHE A 15 -32.71 -28.93 -17.00
N THR A 16 -32.49 -29.78 -16.00
CA THR A 16 -33.43 -29.97 -14.90
C THR A 16 -33.22 -28.94 -13.79
N ILE A 17 -34.28 -28.66 -13.02
CA ILE A 17 -34.20 -27.73 -11.87
C ILE A 17 -33.21 -28.25 -10.82
N ILE A 18 -33.15 -29.58 -10.62
CA ILE A 18 -32.26 -30.17 -9.63
C ILE A 18 -30.79 -30.04 -10.04
N GLU A 19 -30.46 -30.17 -11.32
CA GLU A 19 -29.09 -29.94 -11.80
C GLU A 19 -28.67 -28.47 -11.56
N PHE A 20 -29.59 -27.52 -11.72
CA PHE A 20 -29.32 -26.10 -11.43
C PHE A 20 -29.07 -25.86 -9.94
N LEU A 21 -29.85 -26.50 -9.06
CA LEU A 21 -29.64 -26.43 -7.62
C LEU A 21 -28.28 -26.98 -7.19
N ILE A 22 -27.82 -28.05 -7.84
CA ILE A 22 -26.48 -28.61 -7.58
C ILE A 22 -25.39 -27.62 -8.03
N VAL A 23 -25.53 -27.02 -9.22
CA VAL A 23 -24.54 -26.05 -9.74
C VAL A 23 -24.40 -24.83 -8.83
N ILE A 24 -25.51 -24.21 -8.40
CA ILE A 24 -25.44 -23.05 -7.49
C ILE A 24 -24.86 -23.44 -6.12
N SER A 25 -25.12 -24.67 -5.65
CA SER A 25 -24.57 -25.17 -4.40
C SER A 25 -23.05 -25.33 -4.48
N ILE A 26 -22.54 -25.88 -5.59
CA ILE A 26 -21.10 -26.03 -5.85
C ILE A 26 -20.42 -24.65 -5.95
N ILE A 27 -21.01 -23.69 -6.68
CA ILE A 27 -20.51 -22.32 -6.76
C ILE A 27 -20.48 -21.65 -5.38
N GLY A 28 -21.52 -21.86 -4.57
CA GLY A 28 -21.59 -21.35 -3.20
C GLY A 28 -20.44 -21.86 -2.32
N ILE A 29 -20.17 -23.18 -2.35
CA ILE A 29 -19.06 -23.80 -1.62
C ILE A 29 -17.71 -23.23 -2.08
N PHE A 30 -17.47 -23.15 -3.39
CA PHE A 30 -16.22 -22.59 -3.92
C PHE A 30 -16.03 -21.11 -3.57
N SER A 31 -17.11 -20.33 -3.56
CA SER A 31 -17.05 -18.90 -3.24
C SER A 31 -16.59 -18.66 -1.80
N ILE A 32 -17.06 -19.47 -0.85
CA ILE A 32 -16.68 -19.39 0.57
C ILE A 32 -15.17 -19.64 0.75
N ILE A 33 -14.60 -20.59 0.01
CA ILE A 33 -13.20 -21.00 0.16
C ILE A 33 -12.24 -19.99 -0.50
N THR A 34 -12.66 -19.32 -1.58
CA THR A 34 -11.76 -18.49 -2.39
C THR A 34 -11.49 -17.10 -1.79
N ILE A 35 -12.49 -16.50 -1.15
CA ILE A 35 -12.42 -15.12 -0.64
C ILE A 35 -11.32 -14.89 0.42
N PRO A 36 -11.12 -15.78 1.42
CA PRO A 36 -10.12 -15.56 2.47
C PRO A 36 -8.68 -15.46 1.94
N ASN A 37 -8.33 -16.31 0.96
CA ASN A 37 -6.98 -16.34 0.39
C ASN A 37 -6.64 -15.05 -0.37
N TYR A 38 -7.63 -14.41 -0.99
CA TYR A 38 -7.41 -13.16 -1.71
C TYR A 38 -7.02 -12.00 -0.78
N ARG A 39 -7.63 -11.92 0.42
CA ARG A 39 -7.34 -10.83 1.37
C ARG A 39 -5.91 -10.86 1.88
N SER A 40 -5.41 -12.03 2.26
CA SER A 40 -4.03 -12.18 2.74
C SER A 40 -3.00 -11.78 1.67
N ALA A 41 -3.23 -12.18 0.41
CA ALA A 41 -2.36 -11.80 -0.69
C ALA A 41 -2.36 -10.27 -0.92
N GLN A 42 -3.51 -9.61 -0.81
CA GLN A 42 -3.59 -8.15 -0.94
C GLN A 42 -2.83 -7.43 0.18
N GLN A 43 -2.96 -7.89 1.42
CA GLN A 43 -2.22 -7.32 2.57
C GLN A 43 -0.70 -7.45 2.38
N GLN A 44 -0.23 -8.60 1.91
CA GLN A 44 1.20 -8.81 1.65
C GLN A 44 1.72 -7.91 0.53
N LEU A 45 0.93 -7.73 -0.55
CA LEU A 45 1.27 -6.81 -1.63
C LEU A 45 1.27 -5.36 -1.16
N ALA A 46 0.30 -4.95 -0.33
CA ALA A 46 0.24 -3.62 0.27
C ALA A 46 1.48 -3.33 1.13
N LEU A 47 1.89 -4.29 1.97
CA LEU A 47 3.10 -4.19 2.78
C LEU A 47 4.35 -4.06 1.90
N GLN A 48 4.49 -4.90 0.88
CA GLN A 48 5.64 -4.87 -0.02
C GLN A 48 5.74 -3.55 -0.78
N ARG A 49 4.62 -3.00 -1.25
CA ARG A 49 4.56 -1.69 -1.92
C ARG A 49 4.96 -0.58 -0.95
N SER A 50 4.43 -0.61 0.27
CA SER A 50 4.75 0.36 1.32
C SER A 50 6.24 0.36 1.67
N ALA A 51 6.83 -0.83 1.87
CA ALA A 51 8.26 -0.97 2.14
C ALA A 51 9.13 -0.52 0.94
N SER A 52 8.71 -0.85 -0.28
CA SER A 52 9.42 -0.43 -1.50
C SER A 52 9.35 1.09 -1.70
N LYS A 53 8.22 1.71 -1.36
CA LYS A 53 8.03 3.16 -1.40
C LYS A 53 8.90 3.84 -0.33
N LEU A 54 8.85 3.37 0.91
CA LEU A 54 9.73 3.87 1.98
C LEU A 54 11.21 3.77 1.61
N THR A 55 11.62 2.68 0.97
CA THR A 55 13.00 2.52 0.48
C THR A 55 13.35 3.56 -0.60
N GLN A 56 12.42 3.86 -1.52
CA GLN A 56 12.61 4.90 -2.53
C GLN A 56 12.72 6.28 -1.89
N ASP A 57 11.88 6.57 -0.90
CA ASP A 57 11.89 7.86 -0.22
C ASP A 57 13.12 8.04 0.68
N ILE A 58 13.63 6.97 1.30
CA ILE A 58 14.93 6.99 1.99
C ILE A 58 16.06 7.32 1.01
N ARG A 59 16.10 6.66 -0.16
CA ARG A 59 17.11 6.95 -1.19
C ARG A 59 16.99 8.37 -1.71
N ARG A 60 15.77 8.87 -1.86
CA ARG A 60 15.53 10.26 -2.21
C ARG A 60 16.09 11.21 -1.16
N ALA A 61 15.89 10.94 0.14
CA ALA A 61 16.48 11.73 1.21
C ALA A 61 18.02 11.72 1.14
N GLN A 62 18.62 10.57 0.85
CA GLN A 62 20.07 10.47 0.63
C GLN A 62 20.53 11.28 -0.61
N GLU A 63 19.80 11.22 -1.71
CA GLU A 63 20.09 11.99 -2.91
C GLU A 63 20.00 13.50 -2.65
N MET A 64 19.01 13.95 -1.86
CA MET A 64 18.87 15.35 -1.45
C MET A 64 20.02 15.82 -0.54
N ALA A 65 20.47 14.97 0.39
CA ALA A 65 21.65 15.26 1.20
C ALA A 65 22.92 15.43 0.34
N MET A 66 23.06 14.63 -0.72
CA MET A 66 24.20 14.72 -1.65
C MET A 66 24.12 15.89 -2.64
N SER A 67 22.91 16.39 -2.95
CA SER A 67 22.74 17.44 -3.98
C SER A 67 22.91 18.86 -3.44
N THR A 68 22.93 19.06 -2.12
CA THR A 68 23.14 20.36 -1.44
C THR A 68 22.31 21.46 -2.13
N GLU A 69 20.99 21.30 -2.11
CA GLU A 69 20.05 22.26 -2.70
C GLU A 69 19.64 23.31 -1.66
N GLU A 70 19.67 24.60 -2.06
CA GLU A 70 19.10 25.68 -1.25
C GLU A 70 17.58 25.47 -1.12
N LEU A 71 17.06 25.50 0.10
CA LEU A 71 15.64 25.47 0.33
C LEU A 71 15.00 26.77 -0.18
N SER A 72 13.69 26.72 -0.44
CA SER A 72 12.92 27.92 -0.81
C SER A 72 12.90 29.00 0.29
N THR A 73 13.32 28.66 1.51
CA THR A 73 13.50 29.60 2.63
C THR A 73 14.81 30.37 2.57
N GLY A 74 15.75 29.97 1.70
CA GLY A 74 17.09 30.55 1.59
C GLY A 74 18.12 29.91 2.53
N ASP A 75 17.71 28.91 3.31
CA ASP A 75 18.60 28.13 4.17
C ASP A 75 19.25 26.99 3.38
N LEU A 76 20.49 26.67 3.76
CA LEU A 76 21.20 25.52 3.22
C LEU A 76 21.16 24.39 4.25
N PRO A 77 20.40 23.32 4.00
CA PRO A 77 20.32 22.20 4.94
C PRO A 77 21.66 21.52 5.10
N GLU A 78 22.01 21.17 6.33
CA GLU A 78 23.17 20.35 6.63
C GLU A 78 22.91 18.85 6.36
N GLY A 79 21.63 18.46 6.26
CA GLY A 79 21.25 17.09 5.93
C GLY A 79 19.77 16.96 5.60
N TYR A 80 19.38 15.75 5.20
CA TYR A 80 17.99 15.38 4.97
C TYR A 80 17.68 14.06 5.67
N GLY A 81 16.45 13.88 6.08
CA GLY A 81 16.08 12.69 6.83
C GLY A 81 14.64 12.23 6.67
N ILE A 82 14.38 11.06 7.23
CA ILE A 82 13.03 10.52 7.41
C ILE A 82 12.65 10.61 8.87
N TYR A 83 11.48 11.15 9.14
CA TYR A 83 10.89 11.25 10.46
C TYR A 83 9.59 10.46 10.54
N ILE A 84 9.43 9.74 11.64
CA ILE A 84 8.25 8.93 11.94
C ILE A 84 7.80 9.25 13.37
N ASN A 85 6.51 9.50 13.55
CA ASN A 85 5.90 9.83 14.82
C ASN A 85 4.57 9.07 14.98
N LYS A 86 4.49 8.23 16.01
CA LYS A 86 3.28 7.44 16.33
C LYS A 86 2.18 8.23 17.04
N ASN A 87 2.41 9.51 17.32
CA ASN A 87 1.45 10.43 17.89
C ASN A 87 1.26 11.65 16.98
N ASP A 88 1.51 11.49 15.67
CA ASP A 88 1.31 12.55 14.69
C ASP A 88 -0.21 12.79 14.49
N PRO A 89 -0.73 14.01 14.77
CA PRO A 89 -2.14 14.32 14.57
C PRO A 89 -2.61 14.16 13.12
N ASP A 90 -1.70 14.32 12.15
CA ASP A 90 -2.02 14.15 10.73
C ASP A 90 -2.02 12.67 10.31
N CYS A 91 -1.51 11.78 11.17
CA CYS A 91 -1.38 10.36 10.90
C CYS A 91 -1.89 9.52 12.08
N PRO A 92 -3.21 9.55 12.35
CA PRO A 92 -3.81 8.94 13.54
C PRO A 92 -3.74 7.41 13.57
N ASN A 93 -3.35 6.77 12.47
CA ASN A 93 -3.28 5.30 12.34
C ASN A 93 -1.84 4.77 12.27
N ASP A 94 -0.83 5.59 12.58
CA ASP A 94 0.60 5.22 12.47
C ASP A 94 0.99 4.74 11.07
N ASP A 95 0.34 5.27 10.04
CA ASP A 95 0.43 4.83 8.64
C ASP A 95 1.15 5.84 7.75
N CYS A 96 2.02 6.69 8.32
CA CYS A 96 2.73 7.70 7.57
C CYS A 96 4.15 7.97 8.10
N TYR A 97 4.92 8.69 7.29
CA TYR A 97 6.20 9.28 7.65
C TYR A 97 6.42 10.59 6.88
N ARG A 98 7.45 11.35 7.24
CA ARG A 98 7.81 12.63 6.62
C ARG A 98 9.26 12.63 6.19
N ILE A 99 9.54 13.38 5.14
CA ILE A 99 10.90 13.79 4.81
C ILE A 99 11.12 15.17 5.43
N TYR A 100 12.27 15.39 6.04
CA TYR A 100 12.67 16.69 6.57
C TYR A 100 14.05 17.10 6.07
N ALA A 101 14.34 18.40 6.16
CA ALA A 101 15.65 18.97 5.89
C ALA A 101 16.18 19.58 7.19
N ASP A 102 17.33 19.11 7.64
CA ASP A 102 18.00 19.53 8.87
C ASP A 102 18.69 20.88 8.63
N ILE A 103 18.13 21.95 9.17
CA ILE A 103 18.59 23.33 8.94
C ILE A 103 19.51 23.81 10.07
N ASP A 104 19.34 23.28 11.27
CA ASP A 104 20.08 23.72 12.46
C ASP A 104 21.28 22.82 12.83
N GLY A 105 21.43 21.70 12.12
CA GLY A 105 22.54 20.76 12.23
C GLY A 105 22.38 19.72 13.35
N ASP A 106 21.21 19.63 13.99
CA ASP A 106 20.97 18.79 15.16
C ASP A 106 20.67 17.31 14.84
N GLU A 107 20.59 16.95 13.55
CA GLU A 107 20.30 15.62 12.99
C GLU A 107 18.90 15.09 13.33
N ARG A 108 17.98 15.95 13.74
CA ARG A 108 16.62 15.60 14.11
C ARG A 108 15.64 16.42 13.30
N TYR A 109 14.39 16.02 13.41
CA TYR A 109 13.30 16.73 12.79
C TYR A 109 12.77 17.77 13.77
N ASP A 110 12.69 19.00 13.28
CA ASP A 110 11.98 20.08 13.93
C ASP A 110 10.76 20.55 13.14
N SER A 111 9.80 21.10 13.88
CA SER A 111 8.58 21.67 13.31
C SER A 111 8.94 22.81 12.34
N GLY A 112 8.54 22.69 11.07
CA GLY A 112 8.87 23.64 10.00
C GLY A 112 9.97 23.17 9.04
N GLU A 113 10.60 22.03 9.31
CA GLU A 113 11.61 21.43 8.43
C GLU A 113 11.01 20.46 7.39
N GLU A 114 9.68 20.30 7.36
CA GLU A 114 9.02 19.29 6.53
C GLU A 114 9.20 19.58 5.04
N GLN A 115 9.71 18.59 4.31
CA GLN A 115 9.79 18.64 2.85
C GLN A 115 8.48 18.14 2.23
N GLY A 116 7.42 18.93 2.40
CA GLY A 116 6.09 18.67 1.88
C GLY A 116 5.14 17.97 2.87
N LYS A 117 4.16 17.23 2.34
CA LYS A 117 3.13 16.56 3.16
C LYS A 117 3.58 15.18 3.63
N ALA A 118 2.95 14.71 4.70
CA ALA A 118 3.10 13.32 5.16
C ALA A 118 2.86 12.32 4.02
N ILE A 119 3.72 11.31 3.97
CA ILE A 119 3.68 10.24 2.99
C ILE A 119 2.99 9.04 3.64
N PHE A 120 1.80 8.73 3.16
CA PHE A 120 1.01 7.61 3.64
C PHE A 120 1.47 6.28 3.05
N LEU A 121 1.42 5.24 3.88
CA LEU A 121 1.53 3.83 3.54
C LEU A 121 0.24 3.35 2.88
N GLU A 122 0.27 2.14 2.34
CA GLU A 122 -0.93 1.50 1.80
C GLU A 122 -1.95 1.19 2.90
N LYS A 123 -3.22 1.03 2.52
CA LYS A 123 -4.28 0.66 3.47
C LYS A 123 -3.93 -0.63 4.23
N GLU A 124 -4.31 -0.67 5.50
CA GLU A 124 -4.06 -1.79 6.42
C GLU A 124 -2.57 -2.02 6.73
N VAL A 125 -1.67 -1.10 6.36
CA VAL A 125 -0.25 -1.12 6.74
C VAL A 125 0.02 0.02 7.71
N TYR A 126 0.60 -0.32 8.87
CA TYR A 126 0.93 0.62 9.93
C TYR A 126 2.28 0.27 10.57
N ILE A 127 2.86 1.24 11.26
CA ILE A 127 4.15 1.13 11.92
C ILE A 127 3.93 0.65 13.35
N GLU A 128 4.17 -0.65 13.57
CA GLU A 128 3.86 -1.28 14.86
C GLU A 128 4.78 -0.78 15.98
N SER A 129 6.09 -0.80 15.78
CA SER A 129 7.07 -0.41 16.80
C SER A 129 8.44 -0.06 16.22
N PHE A 130 9.24 0.66 17.01
CA PHE A 130 10.66 0.87 16.76
C PHE A 130 11.50 0.06 17.76
N VAL A 131 12.73 -0.22 17.36
CA VAL A 131 13.73 -0.83 18.24
C VAL A 131 14.95 0.09 18.29
N PRO A 132 15.31 0.65 19.47
CA PRO A 132 14.63 0.55 20.77
C PRO A 132 13.25 1.22 20.77
N PHE A 133 12.39 0.83 21.73
CA PHE A 133 11.01 1.33 21.79
C PHE A 133 10.97 2.85 22.04
N SER A 134 10.42 3.59 21.08
CA SER A 134 10.22 5.04 21.15
C SER A 134 8.86 5.41 20.53
N ALA A 135 8.38 6.61 20.82
CA ALA A 135 7.20 7.17 20.14
C ALA A 135 7.54 7.76 18.76
N ASN A 136 8.76 8.31 18.65
CA ASN A 136 9.25 8.99 17.46
C ASN A 136 10.61 8.43 17.07
N PHE A 137 10.93 8.52 15.79
CA PHE A 137 12.18 8.03 15.23
C PHE A 137 12.57 8.90 14.03
N SER A 138 13.83 9.32 13.98
CA SER A 138 14.42 10.01 12.82
C SER A 138 15.68 9.30 12.35
N ILE A 139 15.92 9.35 11.04
CA ILE A 139 17.21 9.01 10.42
C ILE A 139 17.61 10.20 9.56
N ASN A 140 18.81 10.73 9.80
CA ASN A 140 19.41 11.83 9.04
C ASN A 140 20.55 11.31 8.14
N PHE A 141 20.74 11.97 7.00
CA PHE A 141 21.80 11.73 6.04
C PHE A 141 22.53 13.04 5.74
N LYS A 142 23.87 13.00 5.75
CA LYS A 142 24.81 14.10 5.45
C LYS A 142 25.85 13.64 4.44
#